data_AF-A0A2J5I2V8-F1
#
_entry.id   AF-A0A2J5I2V8-F1
#
_cell.length_a   1.000
_cell.length_b   1.000
_cell.length_c   1.000
_cell.angle_alpha   90.00
_cell.angle_beta   90.00
_cell.angle_gamma   90.00
#
_symmetry.space_group_name_H-M   'P 1'
#
loop_
_entity.id
_entity.type
_entity.pdbx_description
1 polymer ?
#
loop_
_entity_poly.entity_id
_entity_poly.type
_entity_poly.pdbx_seq_one_letter_code
_entity_poly.pdbx_strand_id
1 'polypeptide(L)'
;MRLPLPPRQWSSALVFSCRRSRCNSGFGTVRHNSSLAPDQFAQLASRESSQHQIYQSHSTDPYVNLSIEHFLLEHAPPDSSILFLYVNRPCVVIGRNQNPWLETNLRQLYNDRVAGAQGSVSDSDNALYVRRRSGGGAVFHDQGNLNYSVICPRTSFTRNKHAEMVVRALHRVGATNTSVNDRHDIVLSMANGDQPRKISGSAFKLTRHRALHHGTCLLDSPNINGLGSFLRSPARDYIKAKGVESVRSPVANVSSQFEDALIPFSMQMVMSSIVDEFARLYSTGPDAVRRAQRAHVYEPELYAGEDWVAGAVGEAQADTEPEISKGLDELRSLEWKYTQTPQFTFSTHPIEDDPRERPALPSSLPPSTRVFLRCKHGAIIESHISTSSDPSVASEQAARVHEVINGRKLHELQLPQWREALHDRLGPDSVDTTRELSSFIGSKLGCE
;
A
#
# COMPACT_ATOMS: atom_id res chain seq x y z
N MET A 1 -59.09 -34.47 30.26
CA MET A 1 -60.34 -34.17 29.52
C MET A 1 -61.15 -33.16 30.33
N ARG A 2 -61.06 -31.87 29.97
CA ARG A 2 -62.09 -30.81 30.10
C ARG A 2 -61.42 -29.47 29.78
N LEU A 3 -61.89 -28.89 28.68
CA LEU A 3 -61.55 -27.60 28.09
C LEU A 3 -62.67 -26.58 28.49
N PRO A 4 -62.58 -25.28 28.13
CA PRO A 4 -62.59 -24.14 29.05
C PRO A 4 -63.80 -23.19 28.85
N LEU A 5 -63.84 -22.06 29.59
CA LEU A 5 -64.75 -20.92 29.37
C LEU A 5 -64.15 -19.60 29.93
N PRO A 6 -64.58 -18.39 29.48
CA PRO A 6 -63.73 -17.49 28.66
C PRO A 6 -63.63 -16.02 29.20
N PRO A 7 -63.48 -14.94 28.38
CA PRO A 7 -62.39 -13.97 28.49
C PRO A 7 -62.76 -12.64 29.17
N ARG A 8 -61.77 -11.85 29.61
CA ARG A 8 -61.95 -10.45 30.03
C ARG A 8 -61.24 -9.48 29.09
N GLN A 9 -62.03 -8.53 28.57
CA GLN A 9 -61.64 -7.43 27.71
C GLN A 9 -60.83 -6.36 28.46
N TRP A 10 -59.95 -5.71 27.70
CA TRP A 10 -59.11 -4.60 28.09
C TRP A 10 -59.84 -3.26 27.86
N SER A 11 -59.67 -2.28 28.75
CA SER A 11 -59.99 -0.88 28.46
C SER A 11 -58.89 0.09 28.88
N SER A 12 -58.42 0.85 27.89
CA SER A 12 -57.99 2.25 27.91
C SER A 12 -56.97 2.74 28.94
N ALA A 13 -55.80 3.12 28.41
CA ALA A 13 -54.81 3.98 29.03
C ALA A 13 -55.34 5.39 29.29
N LEU A 14 -55.10 5.89 30.50
CA LEU A 14 -55.32 7.28 30.91
C LEU A 14 -54.07 8.11 30.59
N VAL A 15 -54.30 9.19 29.85
CA VAL A 15 -53.37 10.30 29.62
C VAL A 15 -53.21 11.08 30.92
N PHE A 16 -51.97 11.22 31.41
CA PHE A 16 -51.63 12.24 32.41
C PHE A 16 -50.55 13.19 31.88
N SER A 17 -51.02 14.41 31.61
CA SER A 17 -50.23 15.62 31.40
C SER A 17 -49.42 15.96 32.64
N CYS A 18 -48.10 16.10 32.50
CA CYS A 18 -47.24 16.64 33.55
C CYS A 18 -46.79 18.06 33.18
N ARG A 19 -47.08 18.98 34.09
CA ARG A 19 -46.92 20.44 33.97
C ARG A 19 -45.44 20.84 33.85
N ARG A 20 -45.19 21.81 32.96
CA ARG A 20 -43.94 22.57 32.88
C ARG A 20 -43.73 23.37 34.18
N SER A 21 -42.65 23.06 34.90
CA SER A 21 -42.01 23.97 35.86
C SER A 21 -40.77 24.57 35.21
N ARG A 22 -40.77 25.87 34.98
CA ARG A 22 -39.58 26.66 34.64
C ARG A 22 -38.72 26.82 35.88
N CYS A 23 -37.43 26.48 35.80
CA CYS A 23 -36.38 27.05 36.64
C CYS A 23 -35.03 27.09 35.90
N ASN A 24 -34.57 28.33 35.71
CA ASN A 24 -33.23 28.91 35.64
C ASN A 24 -32.01 28.21 34.99
N SER A 25 -31.52 28.89 33.95
CA SER A 25 -30.13 29.26 33.64
C SER A 25 -28.99 28.53 34.37
N GLY A 26 -28.40 27.58 33.66
CA GLY A 26 -26.97 27.28 33.70
C GLY A 26 -26.55 26.98 32.27
N PHE A 27 -25.56 27.70 31.74
CA PHE A 27 -24.92 27.39 30.46
C PHE A 27 -24.16 26.06 30.61
N GLY A 28 -24.88 24.95 30.54
CA GLY A 28 -24.31 23.64 30.25
C GLY A 28 -24.34 23.47 28.74
N THR A 29 -23.17 23.50 28.11
CA THR A 29 -23.02 23.02 26.74
C THR A 29 -23.49 21.57 26.72
N VAL A 30 -24.62 21.33 26.04
CA VAL A 30 -25.14 20.00 25.79
C VAL A 30 -24.09 19.28 24.94
N ARG A 31 -23.37 18.32 25.53
CA ARG A 31 -22.43 17.47 24.81
C ARG A 31 -23.23 16.61 23.83
N HIS A 32 -23.23 16.98 22.55
CA HIS A 32 -23.73 16.12 21.49
C HIS A 32 -22.74 14.97 21.30
N ASN A 33 -22.96 13.91 22.09
CA ASN A 33 -22.18 12.69 22.10
C ASN A 33 -22.69 11.65 21.09
N SER A 34 -23.41 12.09 20.06
CA SER A 34 -23.98 11.21 19.04
C SER A 34 -22.89 10.72 18.09
N SER A 35 -22.82 9.42 17.85
CA SER A 35 -22.09 8.91 16.69
C SER A 35 -22.73 9.43 15.41
N LEU A 36 -21.88 9.77 14.46
CA LEU A 36 -22.24 10.26 13.13
C LEU A 36 -22.11 9.10 12.15
N ALA A 37 -22.98 9.11 11.15
CA ALA A 37 -23.06 8.02 10.19
C ALA A 37 -21.83 8.02 9.25
N PRO A 38 -21.40 6.84 8.76
CA PRO A 38 -20.22 6.71 7.89
C PRO A 38 -20.26 7.55 6.61
N ASP A 39 -21.45 7.84 6.08
CA ASP A 39 -21.72 8.64 4.88
C ASP A 39 -21.53 10.16 5.11
N GLN A 40 -21.36 10.58 6.36
CA GLN A 40 -21.00 11.96 6.69
C GLN A 40 -19.47 12.20 6.63
N PHE A 41 -18.69 11.16 6.32
CA PHE A 41 -17.22 11.22 6.28
C PHE A 41 -16.72 12.34 5.38
N ALA A 42 -17.13 12.38 4.11
CA ALA A 42 -16.64 13.36 3.15
C ALA A 42 -16.94 14.80 3.61
N GLN A 43 -18.15 15.04 4.11
CA GLN A 43 -18.56 16.33 4.63
C GLN A 43 -17.72 16.76 5.84
N LEU A 44 -17.50 15.86 6.79
CA LEU A 44 -16.75 16.16 8.02
C LEU A 44 -15.25 16.36 7.78
N ALA A 45 -14.66 15.54 6.91
CA ALA A 45 -13.25 15.63 6.54
C ALA A 45 -12.94 16.96 5.81
N SER A 46 -13.89 17.44 5.00
CA SER A 46 -13.78 18.66 4.20
C SER A 46 -14.32 19.92 4.90
N ARG A 47 -14.91 19.77 6.10
CA ARG A 47 -15.50 20.88 6.84
C ARG A 47 -14.40 21.86 7.27
N GLU A 48 -14.54 23.14 6.93
CA GLU A 48 -13.54 24.20 7.23
C GLU A 48 -13.19 24.30 8.72
N SER A 49 -14.13 24.02 9.61
CA SER A 49 -13.84 24.02 11.05
C SER A 49 -13.01 22.82 11.50
N SER A 50 -12.95 21.71 10.75
CA SER A 50 -12.22 20.48 11.11
C SER A 50 -10.70 20.65 10.97
N GLN A 51 -10.10 21.34 11.93
CA GLN A 51 -8.66 21.64 11.99
C GLN A 51 -7.81 20.44 12.44
N HIS A 52 -8.34 19.59 13.32
CA HIS A 52 -7.61 18.42 13.85
C HIS A 52 -8.38 17.13 13.62
N GLN A 53 -7.84 16.22 12.81
CA GLN A 53 -8.56 15.02 12.40
C GLN A 53 -7.75 13.76 12.71
N ILE A 54 -8.38 12.73 13.28
CA ILE A 54 -7.71 11.46 13.63
C ILE A 54 -8.57 10.28 13.17
N TYR A 55 -8.08 9.54 12.18
CA TYR A 55 -8.77 8.40 11.60
C TYR A 55 -7.99 7.11 11.81
N GLN A 56 -8.70 6.02 12.05
CA GLN A 56 -8.17 4.67 12.00
C GLN A 56 -8.93 3.87 10.94
N SER A 57 -8.23 3.18 10.05
CA SER A 57 -8.90 2.28 9.11
C SER A 57 -9.18 0.93 9.75
N HIS A 58 -10.39 0.40 9.53
CA HIS A 58 -10.74 -0.99 9.77
C HIS A 58 -10.54 -1.87 8.52
N SER A 59 -10.39 -1.27 7.34
CA SER A 59 -10.09 -2.02 6.13
C SER A 59 -8.64 -2.47 6.14
N THR A 60 -8.42 -3.73 5.76
CA THR A 60 -7.10 -4.28 5.47
C THR A 60 -6.75 -4.20 3.98
N ASP A 61 -7.65 -3.69 3.13
CA ASP A 61 -7.38 -3.54 1.69
C ASP A 61 -6.46 -2.33 1.46
N PRO A 62 -5.23 -2.52 0.94
CA PRO A 62 -4.32 -1.43 0.67
C PRO A 62 -4.88 -0.40 -0.32
N TYR A 63 -5.75 -0.81 -1.25
CA TYR A 63 -6.35 0.09 -2.21
C TYR A 63 -7.36 1.03 -1.55
N VAL A 64 -8.17 0.53 -0.62
CA VAL A 64 -9.13 1.34 0.16
C VAL A 64 -8.36 2.35 1.01
N ASN A 65 -7.36 1.88 1.76
CA ASN A 65 -6.55 2.73 2.62
C ASN A 65 -5.83 3.85 1.85
N LEU A 66 -5.23 3.53 0.69
CA LEU A 66 -4.58 4.53 -0.16
C LEU A 66 -5.56 5.50 -0.85
N SER A 67 -6.80 5.08 -1.11
CA SER A 67 -7.85 5.96 -1.64
C SER A 67 -8.38 6.92 -0.58
N ILE A 68 -8.62 6.45 0.64
CA ILE A 68 -8.99 7.31 1.77
C ILE A 68 -7.86 8.31 2.07
N GLU A 69 -6.61 7.85 2.12
CA GLU A 69 -5.44 8.72 2.29
C GLU A 69 -5.40 9.83 1.23
N HIS A 70 -5.66 9.48 -0.03
CA HIS A 70 -5.69 10.47 -1.11
C HIS A 70 -6.86 11.44 -0.99
N PHE A 71 -8.05 10.95 -0.64
CA PHE A 71 -9.22 11.80 -0.42
C PHE A 71 -8.96 12.83 0.69
N LEU A 72 -8.42 12.39 1.83
CA LEU A 72 -8.03 13.27 2.93
C LEU A 72 -6.97 14.29 2.52
N LEU A 73 -6.06 13.94 1.61
CA LEU A 73 -5.04 14.86 1.09
C LEU A 73 -5.64 15.98 0.25
N GLU A 74 -6.59 15.66 -0.63
CA GLU A 74 -7.15 16.60 -1.61
C GLU A 74 -8.30 17.46 -1.05
N HIS A 75 -9.13 16.92 -0.16
CA HIS A 75 -10.39 17.56 0.23
C HIS A 75 -10.40 18.21 1.61
N ALA A 76 -9.49 17.83 2.50
CA ALA A 76 -9.45 18.43 3.82
C ALA A 76 -8.92 19.88 3.80
N PRO A 77 -9.35 20.73 4.75
CA PRO A 77 -8.96 22.14 4.78
C PRO A 77 -7.44 22.35 4.71
N PRO A 78 -6.94 23.37 3.98
CA PRO A 78 -5.50 23.60 3.79
C PRO A 78 -4.69 23.68 5.09
N ASP A 79 -5.29 24.29 6.13
CA ASP A 79 -4.65 24.54 7.42
C ASP A 79 -4.83 23.37 8.43
N SER A 80 -5.60 22.35 8.06
CA SER A 80 -5.88 21.19 8.93
C SER A 80 -4.69 20.24 9.07
N SER A 81 -4.64 19.56 10.21
CA SER A 81 -3.70 18.50 10.53
C SER A 81 -4.43 17.18 10.76
N ILE A 82 -3.98 16.12 10.08
CA ILE A 82 -4.67 14.83 10.04
C ILE A 82 -3.69 13.73 10.39
N LEU A 83 -4.08 12.83 11.30
CA LEU A 83 -3.45 11.54 11.51
C LEU A 83 -4.35 10.44 10.95
N PHE A 84 -3.82 9.59 10.09
CA PHE A 84 -4.51 8.41 9.59
C PHE A 84 -3.66 7.16 9.84
N LEU A 85 -4.21 6.19 10.56
CA LEU A 85 -3.53 4.93 10.91
C LEU A 85 -4.22 3.75 10.23
N TYR A 86 -3.46 2.84 9.65
CA TYR A 86 -4.02 1.66 8.99
C TYR A 86 -3.04 0.50 8.92
N VAL A 87 -3.58 -0.72 8.82
CA VAL A 87 -2.82 -1.97 8.63
C VAL A 87 -3.36 -2.63 7.37
N ASN A 88 -2.47 -3.11 6.51
CA ASN A 88 -2.87 -3.78 5.27
C ASN A 88 -2.70 -5.30 5.40
N ARG A 89 -3.52 -6.05 4.66
CA ARG A 89 -3.25 -7.47 4.35
C ARG A 89 -1.92 -7.60 3.58
N PRO A 90 -1.35 -8.81 3.46
CA PRO A 90 -0.11 -9.05 2.72
C PRO A 90 -0.10 -8.33 1.35
N CYS A 91 0.86 -7.44 1.15
CA CYS A 91 1.04 -6.73 -0.12
C CYS A 91 2.44 -6.14 -0.27
N VAL A 92 2.87 -5.96 -1.51
CA VAL A 92 4.04 -5.15 -1.88
C VAL A 92 3.56 -3.82 -2.44
N VAL A 93 3.95 -2.74 -1.79
CA VAL A 93 3.63 -1.37 -2.20
C VAL A 93 4.87 -0.71 -2.80
N ILE A 94 4.84 -0.41 -4.10
CA ILE A 94 5.92 0.30 -4.79
C ILE A 94 5.61 1.79 -4.96
N GLY A 95 6.67 2.60 -5.05
CA GLY A 95 6.55 4.04 -5.29
C GLY A 95 6.07 4.39 -6.69
N ARG A 96 5.55 5.61 -6.85
CA ARG A 96 4.95 6.15 -8.08
C ARG A 96 5.78 5.90 -9.34
N ASN A 97 7.10 6.10 -9.26
CA ASN A 97 8.04 6.09 -10.39
C ASN A 97 9.00 4.88 -10.35
N GLN A 98 8.58 3.78 -9.74
CA GLN A 98 9.36 2.55 -9.68
C GLN A 98 8.99 1.57 -10.80
N ASN A 99 9.91 0.66 -11.11
CA ASN A 99 9.70 -0.43 -12.06
C ASN A 99 9.35 -1.73 -11.33
N PRO A 100 8.14 -2.31 -11.49
CA PRO A 100 7.75 -3.51 -10.77
C PRO A 100 8.63 -4.71 -11.12
N TRP A 101 9.02 -4.87 -12.38
CA TRP A 101 9.91 -5.95 -12.80
C TRP A 101 11.32 -5.83 -12.27
N LEU A 102 11.75 -4.66 -11.77
CA LEU A 102 13.06 -4.48 -11.13
C LEU A 102 12.98 -4.64 -9.61
N GLU A 103 11.88 -4.20 -9.01
CA GLU A 103 11.74 -4.04 -7.57
C GLU A 103 11.07 -5.23 -6.88
N THR A 104 10.27 -6.02 -7.60
CA THR A 104 9.46 -7.07 -7.00
C THR A 104 9.61 -8.42 -7.70
N ASN A 105 9.31 -9.48 -6.96
CA ASN A 105 9.14 -10.81 -7.51
C ASN A 105 7.66 -11.04 -7.82
N LEU A 106 7.22 -10.64 -9.01
CA LEU A 106 5.82 -10.72 -9.42
C LEU A 106 5.24 -12.15 -9.40
N ARG A 107 6.07 -13.19 -9.39
CA ARG A 107 5.63 -14.61 -9.27
C ARG A 107 5.15 -14.97 -7.87
N GLN A 108 5.62 -14.24 -6.86
CA GLN A 108 5.24 -14.45 -5.46
C GLN A 108 4.02 -13.60 -5.07
N LEU A 109 3.53 -12.77 -5.99
CA LEU A 109 2.40 -11.88 -5.77
C LEU A 109 1.17 -12.42 -6.49
N TYR A 110 0.00 -12.05 -5.98
CA TYR A 110 -1.27 -12.35 -6.62
C TYR A 110 -1.29 -11.81 -8.06
N ASN A 111 -1.53 -12.71 -9.03
CA ASN A 111 -1.48 -12.36 -10.44
C ASN A 111 -2.84 -11.85 -10.95
N ASP A 112 -3.10 -10.57 -10.73
CA ASP A 112 -4.30 -9.87 -11.19
C ASP A 112 -4.33 -9.53 -12.69
N ARG A 113 -3.39 -10.06 -13.48
CA ARG A 113 -3.33 -9.88 -14.95
C ARG A 113 -4.07 -10.96 -15.72
N VAL A 114 -4.51 -12.04 -15.06
CA VAL A 114 -5.23 -13.16 -15.70
C VAL A 114 -6.73 -12.93 -15.60
N ALA A 115 -7.43 -13.05 -16.73
CA ALA A 115 -8.88 -12.95 -16.79
C ALA A 115 -9.54 -14.06 -15.96
N GLY A 116 -10.48 -13.69 -15.08
CA GLY A 116 -11.16 -14.64 -14.18
C GLY A 116 -10.45 -14.93 -12.86
N ALA A 117 -9.32 -14.25 -12.56
CA ALA A 117 -8.63 -14.40 -11.27
C ALA A 117 -9.46 -13.91 -10.07
N GLN A 118 -10.49 -13.09 -10.27
CA GLN A 118 -11.35 -12.62 -9.17
C GLN A 118 -12.25 -13.74 -8.65
N GLY A 119 -12.02 -14.22 -7.42
CA GLY A 119 -13.05 -14.91 -6.64
C GLY A 119 -12.70 -16.30 -6.11
N SER A 120 -11.45 -16.57 -5.72
CA SER A 120 -11.14 -17.78 -4.95
C SER A 120 -10.94 -17.44 -3.46
N VAL A 121 -11.37 -18.33 -2.57
CA VAL A 121 -11.21 -18.19 -1.11
C VAL A 121 -9.74 -18.11 -0.69
N SER A 122 -8.79 -18.52 -1.56
CA SER A 122 -7.34 -18.39 -1.37
C SER A 122 -6.77 -17.01 -1.70
N ASP A 123 -7.58 -16.09 -2.22
CA ASP A 123 -7.12 -14.76 -2.66
C ASP A 123 -6.71 -13.85 -1.48
N SER A 124 -7.08 -14.21 -0.25
CA SER A 124 -6.76 -13.46 0.97
C SER A 124 -5.34 -13.70 1.52
N ASP A 125 -4.72 -14.84 1.20
CA ASP A 125 -3.36 -15.19 1.66
C ASP A 125 -2.27 -14.71 0.70
N ASN A 126 -2.61 -14.48 -0.57
CA ASN A 126 -1.65 -14.04 -1.57
C ASN A 126 -1.31 -12.55 -1.41
N ALA A 127 -0.02 -12.22 -1.44
CA ALA A 127 0.42 -10.84 -1.33
C ALA A 127 0.03 -10.03 -2.58
N LEU A 128 -0.69 -8.92 -2.41
CA LEU A 128 -1.07 -8.06 -3.54
C LEU A 128 0.11 -7.25 -4.08
N TYR A 129 0.03 -6.85 -5.35
CA TYR A 129 0.90 -5.84 -5.93
C TYR A 129 0.19 -4.48 -5.99
N VAL A 130 0.77 -3.46 -5.37
CA VAL A 130 0.17 -2.12 -5.26
C VAL A 130 1.16 -1.03 -5.66
N ARG A 131 0.69 -0.02 -6.40
CA ARG A 131 1.46 1.21 -6.69
C ARG A 131 0.83 2.40 -5.98
N ARG A 132 1.59 3.10 -5.14
CA ARG A 132 1.12 4.31 -4.44
C ARG A 132 1.35 5.60 -5.23
N ARG A 133 0.66 6.67 -4.83
CA ARG A 133 0.76 8.02 -5.45
C ARG A 133 2.01 8.81 -5.02
N SER A 134 2.65 8.44 -3.92
CA SER A 134 3.88 9.06 -3.41
C SER A 134 5.14 8.41 -4.00
N GLY A 135 6.29 9.08 -3.85
CA GLY A 135 7.60 8.55 -4.27
C GLY A 135 8.17 7.52 -3.29
N GLY A 136 9.46 7.20 -3.43
CA GLY A 136 10.19 6.28 -2.55
C GLY A 136 10.30 4.85 -3.08
N GLY A 137 10.84 3.95 -2.24
CA GLY A 137 11.13 2.55 -2.56
C GLY A 137 9.94 1.58 -2.39
N ALA A 138 10.20 0.31 -2.69
CA ALA A 138 9.26 -0.79 -2.52
C ALA A 138 9.32 -1.32 -1.08
N VAL A 139 8.16 -1.60 -0.50
CA VAL A 139 8.01 -2.12 0.86
C VAL A 139 6.95 -3.22 0.87
N PHE A 140 7.06 -4.12 1.84
CA PHE A 140 6.08 -5.18 2.07
C PHE A 140 5.29 -4.84 3.34
N HIS A 141 3.97 -5.00 3.29
CA HIS A 141 3.07 -4.82 4.42
C HIS A 141 2.37 -6.14 4.72
N ASP A 142 2.08 -6.37 5.99
CA ASP A 142 1.17 -7.40 6.50
C ASP A 142 0.56 -6.91 7.82
N GLN A 143 -0.12 -7.81 8.53
CA GLN A 143 -0.82 -7.52 9.78
C GLN A 143 0.12 -7.03 10.91
N GLY A 144 1.42 -7.29 10.82
CA GLY A 144 2.42 -6.83 11.78
C GLY A 144 3.08 -5.51 11.41
N ASN A 145 2.70 -4.90 10.27
CA ASN A 145 3.21 -3.62 9.80
C ASN A 145 2.14 -2.52 9.92
N LEU A 146 2.32 -1.62 10.89
CA LEU A 146 1.47 -0.44 11.03
C LEU A 146 1.88 0.64 10.03
N ASN A 147 0.91 1.22 9.33
CA ASN A 147 1.13 2.40 8.51
C ASN A 147 0.56 3.62 9.23
N TYR A 148 1.32 4.71 9.21
CA TYR A 148 0.86 6.01 9.65
C TYR A 148 0.95 7.00 8.50
N SER A 149 0.00 7.91 8.44
CA SER A 149 -0.03 9.02 7.50
C SER A 149 -0.36 10.29 8.25
N VAL A 150 0.51 11.29 8.14
CA VAL A 150 0.27 12.61 8.71
C VAL A 150 0.19 13.62 7.57
N ILE A 151 -0.95 14.30 7.50
CA ILE A 151 -1.21 15.34 6.51
C ILE A 151 -1.28 16.68 7.24
N CYS A 152 -0.56 17.67 6.72
CA CYS A 152 -0.47 18.97 7.36
C CYS A 152 -0.25 20.09 6.33
N PRO A 153 -0.34 21.37 6.76
CA PRO A 153 -0.04 22.49 5.88
C PRO A 153 1.40 22.41 5.40
N ARG A 154 1.63 22.66 4.11
CA ARG A 154 2.96 22.53 3.47
C ARG A 154 4.02 23.40 4.14
N THR A 155 3.63 24.57 4.66
CA THR A 155 4.50 25.51 5.37
C THR A 155 5.00 24.96 6.71
N SER A 156 4.25 24.04 7.33
CA SER A 156 4.58 23.44 8.62
C SER A 156 5.35 22.12 8.52
N PHE A 157 5.58 21.64 7.30
CA PHE A 157 6.11 20.30 7.02
C PHE A 157 7.64 20.29 6.98
N THR A 158 8.24 19.33 7.69
CA THR A 158 9.64 18.91 7.49
C THR A 158 9.69 17.39 7.45
N ARG A 159 10.70 16.82 6.77
CA ARG A 159 10.78 15.37 6.56
C ARG A 159 10.91 14.56 7.86
N ASN A 160 11.60 15.11 8.86
CA ASN A 160 11.78 14.45 10.16
C ASN A 160 10.59 14.60 11.11
N LYS A 161 9.79 15.67 10.97
CA LYS A 161 8.79 16.09 11.98
C LYS A 161 7.93 14.93 12.51
N HIS A 162 7.33 14.15 11.61
CA HIS A 162 6.44 13.06 12.02
C HIS A 162 7.18 11.73 12.25
N ALA A 163 8.36 11.53 11.67
CA ALA A 163 9.19 10.37 12.01
C ALA A 163 9.68 10.48 13.46
N GLU A 164 10.10 11.68 13.88
CA GLU A 164 10.44 11.98 15.27
C GLU A 164 9.24 11.87 16.21
N MET A 165 8.03 12.23 15.74
CA MET A 165 6.78 12.01 16.49
C MET A 165 6.55 10.52 16.76
N VAL A 166 6.75 9.66 15.75
CA VAL A 166 6.65 8.21 15.91
C VAL A 166 7.76 7.66 16.81
N VAL A 167 9.00 8.15 16.70
CA VAL A 167 10.09 7.78 17.63
C VAL A 167 9.73 8.10 19.08
N ARG A 168 9.20 9.29 19.37
CA ARG A 168 8.74 9.63 20.74
C ARG A 168 7.64 8.70 21.23
N ALA A 169 6.73 8.28 20.34
CA ALA A 169 5.70 7.30 20.69
C ALA A 169 6.31 5.92 20.98
N LEU A 170 7.28 5.47 20.18
CA LEU A 170 8.01 4.23 20.39
C LEU A 170 8.80 4.23 21.72
N HIS A 171 9.40 5.36 22.08
CA HIS A 171 10.10 5.50 23.37
C HIS A 171 9.15 5.31 24.56
N ARG A 172 7.92 5.83 24.49
CA ARG A 172 6.91 5.69 25.57
C ARG A 172 6.46 4.25 25.79
N VAL A 173 6.49 3.42 24.75
CA VAL A 173 6.16 2.00 24.86
C VAL A 173 7.37 1.13 25.22
N GLY A 174 8.58 1.71 25.34
CA GLY A 174 9.80 1.03 25.78
C GLY A 174 10.88 0.83 24.72
N ALA A 175 10.61 1.13 23.43
CA ALA A 175 11.58 0.99 22.34
C ALA A 175 12.51 2.21 22.25
N THR A 176 13.27 2.46 23.32
CA THR A 176 14.07 3.68 23.56
C THR A 176 15.32 3.83 22.69
N ASN A 177 15.77 2.75 22.05
CA ASN A 177 16.92 2.71 21.13
C ASN A 177 16.55 3.01 19.67
N THR A 178 15.37 3.58 19.43
CA THR A 178 14.91 4.00 18.10
C THR A 178 15.26 5.46 17.82
N SER A 179 15.64 5.76 16.57
CA SER A 179 15.99 7.12 16.13
C SER A 179 15.73 7.33 14.64
N VAL A 180 15.57 8.59 14.22
CA VAL A 180 15.49 8.96 12.79
C VAL A 180 16.90 9.10 12.22
N ASN A 181 17.17 8.50 11.07
CA ASN A 181 18.46 8.64 10.37
C ASN A 181 18.45 9.77 9.33
N ASP A 182 19.58 10.00 8.67
CA ASP A 182 19.73 11.06 7.65
C ASP A 182 18.82 10.89 6.42
N ARG A 183 18.33 9.66 6.18
CA ARG A 183 17.37 9.36 5.11
C ARG A 183 15.92 9.47 5.56
N HIS A 184 15.67 9.95 6.78
CA HIS A 184 14.35 10.08 7.38
C HIS A 184 13.67 8.72 7.67
N ASP A 185 14.43 7.63 7.69
CA ASP A 185 13.95 6.32 8.14
C ASP A 185 14.03 6.24 9.67
N ILE A 186 13.16 5.47 10.31
CA ILE A 186 13.35 5.10 11.73
C ILE A 186 14.15 3.80 11.79
N VAL A 187 15.23 3.83 12.56
CA VAL A 187 16.13 2.70 12.78
C VAL A 187 16.16 2.32 14.25
N LEU A 188 16.38 1.04 14.50
CA LEU A 188 16.64 0.43 15.79
C LEU A 188 18.15 0.23 15.93
N SER A 189 18.72 0.83 16.96
CA SER A 189 20.15 0.62 17.29
C SER A 189 20.34 -0.76 17.90
N MET A 190 21.29 -1.52 17.36
CA MET A 190 21.60 -2.86 17.83
C MET A 190 22.69 -2.82 18.92
N ALA A 191 22.70 -3.82 19.80
CA ALA A 191 23.81 -3.99 20.74
C ALA A 191 25.11 -4.36 20.02
N ASN A 192 26.25 -4.17 20.68
CA ASN A 192 27.56 -4.71 20.27
C ASN A 192 28.14 -4.21 18.93
N GLY A 193 27.74 -3.02 18.46
CA GLY A 193 28.33 -2.40 17.27
C GLY A 193 27.80 -2.93 15.94
N ASP A 194 26.75 -3.76 15.97
CA ASP A 194 26.02 -4.18 14.77
C ASP A 194 25.37 -2.98 14.07
N GLN A 195 25.24 -3.06 12.74
CA GLN A 195 24.59 -2.00 11.96
C GLN A 195 23.12 -1.79 12.40
N PRO A 196 22.64 -0.53 12.49
CA PRO A 196 21.26 -0.24 12.81
C PRO A 196 20.30 -0.93 11.83
N ARG A 197 19.19 -1.46 12.36
CA ARG A 197 18.16 -2.13 11.56
C ARG A 197 16.98 -1.18 11.33
N LYS A 198 16.54 -1.05 10.09
CA LYS A 198 15.40 -0.21 9.73
C LYS A 198 14.10 -0.84 10.24
N ILE A 199 13.29 -0.04 10.93
CA ILE A 199 11.95 -0.43 11.41
C ILE A 199 10.84 0.34 10.69
N SER A 200 11.13 1.52 10.16
CA SER A 200 10.16 2.37 9.45
C SER A 200 10.79 2.96 8.20
N GLY A 201 10.06 2.92 7.09
CA GLY A 201 10.41 3.69 5.89
C GLY A 201 9.41 4.79 5.63
N SER A 202 9.90 5.98 5.28
CA SER A 202 9.09 7.15 4.98
C SER A 202 8.95 7.41 3.48
N ALA A 203 7.79 7.92 3.09
CA ALA A 203 7.55 8.50 1.77
C ALA A 203 6.68 9.76 1.90
N PHE A 204 6.78 10.62 0.89
CA PHE A 204 6.19 11.96 0.94
C PHE A 204 5.45 12.29 -0.36
N LYS A 205 4.39 13.10 -0.24
CA LYS A 205 3.71 13.73 -1.38
C LYS A 205 3.35 15.17 -1.01
N LEU A 206 3.79 16.10 -1.84
CA LEU A 206 3.52 17.53 -1.65
C LEU A 206 2.53 18.00 -2.70
N THR A 207 1.47 18.69 -2.27
CA THR A 207 0.55 19.43 -3.14
C THR A 207 0.84 20.92 -3.05
N ARG A 208 -0.01 21.77 -3.63
CA ARG A 208 0.16 23.23 -3.58
C ARG A 208 0.15 23.74 -2.14
N HIS A 209 -0.82 23.29 -1.34
CA HIS A 209 -1.06 23.80 0.02
C HIS A 209 -0.74 22.80 1.13
N ARG A 210 -0.67 21.51 0.82
CA ARG A 210 -0.58 20.45 1.82
C ARG A 210 0.61 19.52 1.58
N ALA A 211 1.03 18.86 2.64
CA ALA A 211 2.08 17.86 2.64
C ALA A 211 1.59 16.59 3.33
N LEU A 212 1.79 15.46 2.67
CA LEU A 212 1.57 14.12 3.18
C LEU A 212 2.90 13.47 3.49
N HIS A 213 3.04 12.99 4.72
CA HIS A 213 4.09 12.06 5.11
C HIS A 213 3.44 10.77 5.60
N HIS A 214 3.66 9.70 4.86
CA HIS A 214 3.31 8.38 5.35
C HIS A 214 4.56 7.53 5.57
N GLY A 215 4.47 6.62 6.52
CA GLY A 215 5.51 5.67 6.79
C GLY A 215 4.95 4.34 7.23
N THR A 216 5.77 3.32 7.03
CA THR A 216 5.52 1.99 7.59
C THR A 216 6.15 1.90 8.98
N CYS A 217 5.76 0.95 9.80
CA CYS A 217 6.42 0.63 11.05
C CYS A 217 6.29 -0.87 11.28
N LEU A 218 7.40 -1.60 11.15
CA LEU A 218 7.52 -3.03 11.39
C LEU A 218 7.41 -3.27 12.89
N LEU A 219 6.20 -3.53 13.34
CA LEU A 219 5.91 -3.72 14.75
C LEU A 219 6.13 -5.18 15.13
N ASP A 220 5.47 -6.10 14.42
CA ASP A 220 5.54 -7.53 14.70
C ASP A 220 5.17 -8.38 13.47
N SER A 221 5.84 -8.13 12.32
CA SER A 221 5.58 -8.87 11.08
C SER A 221 6.09 -10.31 11.18
N PRO A 222 5.25 -11.34 10.95
CA PRO A 222 5.68 -12.74 10.90
C PRO A 222 6.53 -13.03 9.66
N ASN A 223 6.43 -12.20 8.62
CA ASN A 223 7.12 -12.40 7.33
C ASN A 223 8.49 -11.71 7.27
N ILE A 224 9.00 -11.15 8.37
CA ILE A 224 10.23 -10.32 8.35
C ILE A 224 11.46 -11.03 7.75
N ASN A 225 11.59 -12.33 7.97
CA ASN A 225 12.68 -13.14 7.41
C ASN A 225 12.44 -13.53 5.94
N GLY A 226 11.18 -13.48 5.50
CA GLY A 226 10.73 -13.82 4.15
C GLY A 226 10.61 -12.63 3.19
N LEU A 227 10.72 -11.37 3.65
CA LEU A 227 10.49 -10.18 2.81
C LEU A 227 11.30 -10.18 1.50
N GLY A 228 12.50 -10.78 1.53
CA GLY A 228 13.36 -10.91 0.37
C GLY A 228 12.72 -11.72 -0.78
N SER A 229 11.83 -12.68 -0.51
CA SER A 229 11.17 -13.46 -1.57
C SER A 229 10.27 -12.60 -2.44
N PHE A 230 9.61 -11.60 -1.84
CA PHE A 230 8.70 -10.67 -2.51
C PHE A 230 9.42 -9.46 -3.15
N LEU A 231 10.51 -9.00 -2.55
CA LEU A 231 11.22 -7.76 -2.93
C LEU A 231 12.51 -7.99 -3.75
N ARG A 232 12.81 -9.24 -4.14
CA ARG A 232 13.96 -9.57 -5.00
C ARG A 232 13.47 -10.03 -6.37
N SER A 233 13.52 -9.13 -7.33
CA SER A 233 13.18 -9.46 -8.72
C SER A 233 14.13 -10.52 -9.30
N PRO A 234 13.59 -11.57 -9.94
CA PRO A 234 14.38 -12.53 -10.71
C PRO A 234 14.96 -11.96 -12.01
N ALA A 235 14.45 -10.80 -12.47
CA ALA A 235 14.90 -10.09 -13.66
C ALA A 235 15.91 -8.96 -13.36
N ARG A 236 16.27 -8.70 -12.10
CA ARG A 236 17.14 -7.57 -11.72
C ARG A 236 18.44 -7.52 -12.51
N ASP A 237 19.10 -8.65 -12.71
CA ASP A 237 20.39 -8.72 -13.41
C ASP A 237 20.26 -8.56 -14.93
N TYR A 238 19.04 -8.58 -15.46
CA TYR A 238 18.73 -8.41 -16.88
C TYR A 238 18.18 -7.02 -17.20
N ILE A 239 17.83 -6.22 -16.18
CA ILE A 239 17.13 -4.95 -16.35
C ILE A 239 18.06 -3.76 -16.11
N LYS A 240 17.96 -2.79 -17.02
CA LYS A 240 18.44 -1.42 -16.84
C LYS A 240 17.23 -0.49 -16.90
N ALA A 241 16.88 0.15 -15.78
CA ALA A 241 15.70 1.01 -15.70
C ALA A 241 16.07 2.47 -15.44
N LYS A 242 15.24 3.39 -15.94
CA LYS A 242 15.10 4.74 -15.39
C LYS A 242 14.13 4.69 -14.21
N GLY A 243 14.16 5.71 -13.35
CA GLY A 243 13.25 5.82 -12.21
C GLY A 243 13.94 5.70 -10.87
N VAL A 244 13.15 5.43 -9.83
CA VAL A 244 13.63 5.35 -8.45
C VAL A 244 13.88 3.89 -8.07
N GLU A 245 15.11 3.53 -7.79
CA GLU A 245 15.45 2.21 -7.22
C GLU A 245 15.27 2.21 -5.70
N SER A 246 14.92 1.05 -5.14
CA SER A 246 14.85 0.90 -3.68
C SER A 246 16.25 0.82 -3.06
N VAL A 247 16.43 1.51 -1.93
CA VAL A 247 17.62 1.36 -1.10
C VAL A 247 17.40 0.22 -0.12
N ARG A 248 18.16 -0.88 -0.28
CA ARG A 248 18.08 -2.03 0.62
C ARG A 248 18.68 -1.69 1.98
N SER A 249 18.06 -2.17 3.04
CA SER A 249 18.56 -2.04 4.41
C SER A 249 18.13 -3.26 5.22
N PRO A 250 18.96 -3.72 6.17
CA PRO A 250 18.53 -4.74 7.12
C PRO A 250 17.36 -4.20 7.94
N VAL A 251 16.42 -5.08 8.30
CA VAL A 251 15.20 -4.70 9.02
C VAL A 251 15.05 -5.46 10.34
N ALA A 252 14.26 -4.90 11.26
CA ALA A 252 13.87 -5.52 12.53
C ALA A 252 12.41 -5.21 12.85
N ASN A 253 11.79 -6.08 13.66
CA ASN A 253 10.51 -5.77 14.31
C ASN A 253 10.79 -5.02 15.61
N VAL A 254 9.92 -4.07 15.96
CA VAL A 254 9.93 -3.41 17.27
C VAL A 254 9.69 -4.42 18.39
N SER A 255 8.85 -5.43 18.18
CA SER A 255 8.54 -6.50 19.15
C SER A 255 9.77 -7.24 19.67
N SER A 256 10.85 -7.31 18.89
CA SER A 256 12.12 -7.95 19.30
C SER A 256 12.77 -7.31 20.53
N GLN A 257 12.41 -6.06 20.87
CA GLN A 257 12.89 -5.39 22.09
C GLN A 257 12.15 -5.82 23.35
N PHE A 258 11.09 -6.62 23.20
CA PHE A 258 10.16 -6.99 24.26
C PHE A 258 10.09 -8.50 24.51
N GLU A 259 11.00 -9.29 23.92
CA GLU A 259 11.01 -10.76 24.10
C GLU A 259 11.12 -11.18 25.57
N ASP A 260 11.89 -10.43 26.38
CA ASP A 260 12.07 -10.64 27.82
C ASP A 260 11.19 -9.72 28.69
N ALA A 261 10.29 -8.95 28.09
CA ALA A 261 9.47 -7.99 28.83
C ALA A 261 8.32 -8.70 29.58
N LEU A 262 8.03 -8.24 30.81
CA LEU A 262 6.91 -8.76 31.62
C LEU A 262 5.54 -8.48 30.99
N ILE A 263 5.42 -7.40 30.22
CA ILE A 263 4.19 -7.01 29.53
C ILE A 263 4.38 -7.32 28.04
N PRO A 264 3.47 -8.08 27.42
CA PRO A 264 3.59 -8.41 26.00
C PRO A 264 3.48 -7.16 25.13
N PHE A 265 4.22 -7.16 24.02
CA PHE A 265 4.14 -6.13 23.01
C PHE A 265 2.70 -6.02 22.47
N SER A 266 2.22 -4.78 22.26
CA SER A 266 0.90 -4.52 21.70
C SER A 266 0.95 -3.40 20.68
N MET A 267 0.53 -3.72 19.45
CA MET A 267 0.35 -2.73 18.39
C MET A 267 -0.62 -1.62 18.82
N GLN A 268 -1.66 -1.94 19.58
CA GLN A 268 -2.64 -0.96 20.05
C GLN A 268 -2.03 0.07 21.01
N MET A 269 -1.06 -0.34 21.85
CA MET A 269 -0.32 0.59 22.70
C MET A 269 0.52 1.56 21.85
N VAL A 270 1.17 1.07 20.79
CA VAL A 270 1.91 1.91 19.86
C VAL A 270 1.00 2.91 19.16
N MET A 271 -0.14 2.46 18.63
CA MET A 271 -1.13 3.33 17.98
C MET A 271 -1.65 4.41 18.95
N SER A 272 -2.01 4.02 20.17
CA SER A 272 -2.45 4.96 21.21
C SER A 272 -1.37 6.00 21.52
N SER A 273 -0.11 5.58 21.61
CA SER A 273 0.99 6.50 21.86
C SER A 273 1.28 7.44 20.69
N ILE A 274 1.07 7.00 19.44
CA ILE A 274 1.18 7.85 18.25
C ILE A 274 0.07 8.91 18.25
N VAL A 275 -1.16 8.52 18.59
CA VAL A 275 -2.28 9.46 18.75
C VAL A 275 -1.97 10.52 19.81
N ASP A 276 -1.40 10.13 20.96
CA ASP A 276 -1.00 11.08 22.01
C ASP A 276 0.09 12.05 21.56
N GLU A 277 1.12 11.55 20.85
CA GLU A 277 2.19 12.40 20.32
C GLU A 277 1.71 13.34 19.21
N PHE A 278 0.77 12.91 18.38
CA PHE A 278 0.10 13.77 17.40
C PHE A 278 -0.69 14.88 18.10
N ALA A 279 -1.47 14.53 19.13
CA ALA A 279 -2.24 15.50 19.89
C ALA A 279 -1.36 16.54 20.60
N ARG A 280 -0.20 16.13 21.13
CA ARG A 280 0.80 17.07 21.68
C ARG A 280 1.39 17.96 20.59
N LEU A 281 1.69 17.41 19.42
CA LEU A 281 2.34 18.14 18.33
C LEU A 281 1.43 19.22 17.71
N TYR A 282 0.12 18.96 17.69
CA TYR A 282 -0.87 19.83 17.05
C TYR A 282 -1.89 20.44 18.03
N SER A 283 -1.68 20.29 19.34
CA SER A 283 -2.57 20.81 20.39
C SER A 283 -4.03 20.35 20.25
N THR A 284 -4.24 19.09 19.83
CA THR A 284 -5.58 18.54 19.59
C THR A 284 -6.36 18.35 20.89
N GLY A 285 -7.65 18.64 20.86
CA GLY A 285 -8.55 18.53 22.01
C GLY A 285 -8.60 17.11 22.63
N PRO A 286 -8.65 16.98 23.98
CA PRO A 286 -8.68 15.69 24.66
C PRO A 286 -9.86 14.78 24.29
N ASP A 287 -10.98 15.36 23.88
CA ASP A 287 -12.15 14.58 23.46
C ASP A 287 -11.90 13.88 22.11
N ALA A 288 -11.22 14.52 21.16
CA ALA A 288 -10.82 13.88 19.91
C ALA A 288 -9.89 12.69 20.16
N VAL A 289 -8.91 12.85 21.05
CA VAL A 289 -7.96 11.80 21.46
C VAL A 289 -8.71 10.60 22.05
N ARG A 290 -9.62 10.85 22.98
CA ARG A 290 -10.42 9.79 23.63
C ARG A 290 -11.26 9.01 22.62
N ARG A 291 -11.85 9.69 21.63
CA ARG A 291 -12.64 9.05 20.56
C ARG A 291 -11.73 8.25 19.62
N ALA A 292 -10.62 8.83 19.18
CA ALA A 292 -9.64 8.17 18.32
C ALA A 292 -9.07 6.89 18.96
N GLN A 293 -8.71 6.94 20.25
CA GLN A 293 -8.21 5.77 20.97
C GLN A 293 -9.24 4.64 21.10
N ARG A 294 -10.54 4.94 21.01
CA ARG A 294 -11.62 3.96 21.05
C ARG A 294 -12.11 3.51 19.67
N ALA A 295 -11.58 4.09 18.59
CA ALA A 295 -12.00 3.79 17.22
C ALA A 295 -11.79 2.32 16.84
N HIS A 296 -10.93 1.57 17.53
CA HIS A 296 -10.70 0.14 17.30
C HIS A 296 -11.68 -0.80 18.01
N VAL A 297 -12.52 -0.31 18.94
CA VAL A 297 -13.33 -1.15 19.85
C VAL A 297 -14.78 -1.29 19.39
N TYR A 298 -15.32 -0.30 18.71
CA TYR A 298 -16.73 -0.22 18.34
C TYR A 298 -16.88 -0.27 16.81
N GLU A 299 -18.12 -0.49 16.35
CA GLU A 299 -18.53 -0.31 14.94
C GLU A 299 -17.98 1.01 14.38
N PRO A 300 -17.73 1.12 13.07
CA PRO A 300 -17.10 2.29 12.47
C PRO A 300 -17.98 3.55 12.64
N GLU A 301 -17.75 4.25 13.75
CA GLU A 301 -18.44 5.47 14.13
C GLU A 301 -17.51 6.66 13.93
N LEU A 302 -18.09 7.75 13.43
CA LEU A 302 -17.45 9.05 13.34
C LEU A 302 -17.94 9.95 14.47
N TYR A 303 -17.04 10.76 15.00
CA TYR A 303 -17.34 11.78 15.99
C TYR A 303 -16.72 13.09 15.55
N ALA A 304 -17.41 14.19 15.84
CA ALA A 304 -16.91 15.51 15.53
C ALA A 304 -17.21 16.48 16.67
N GLY A 305 -16.25 17.36 16.93
CA GLY A 305 -16.43 18.55 17.77
C GLY A 305 -16.58 19.81 16.91
N GLU A 306 -16.34 20.96 17.52
CA GLU A 306 -16.30 22.25 16.82
C GLU A 306 -15.14 22.29 15.82
N ASP A 307 -13.94 21.88 16.25
CA ASP A 307 -12.69 22.00 15.51
C ASP A 307 -12.01 20.68 15.15
N TRP A 308 -12.61 19.54 15.53
CA TRP A 308 -12.00 18.22 15.34
C TRP A 308 -12.94 17.15 14.80
N VAL A 309 -12.37 16.12 14.20
CA VAL A 309 -13.06 14.89 13.76
C VAL A 309 -12.23 13.68 14.17
N ALA A 310 -12.86 12.64 14.71
CA ALA A 310 -12.18 11.40 15.03
C ALA A 310 -13.08 10.19 14.85
N GLY A 311 -12.53 9.08 14.38
CA GLY A 311 -13.31 7.85 14.24
C GLY A 311 -12.65 6.79 13.37
N ALA A 312 -13.43 5.78 13.02
CA ALA A 312 -13.01 4.71 12.14
C ALA A 312 -13.57 4.88 10.73
N VAL A 313 -12.79 4.46 9.74
CA VAL A 313 -13.12 4.48 8.31
C VAL A 313 -12.74 3.15 7.67
N GLY A 314 -13.16 2.88 6.44
CA GLY A 314 -12.82 1.64 5.73
C GLY A 314 -13.68 1.42 4.50
N GLU A 315 -14.14 0.17 4.33
CA GLU A 315 -14.94 -0.26 3.17
C GLU A 315 -16.20 0.59 2.99
N ALA A 316 -16.88 0.96 4.08
CA ALA A 316 -18.08 1.79 4.03
C ALA A 316 -17.86 3.08 3.24
N GLN A 317 -16.72 3.77 3.46
CA GLN A 317 -16.38 4.98 2.70
C GLN A 317 -16.03 4.68 1.24
N ALA A 318 -15.43 3.53 0.95
CA ALA A 318 -15.16 3.12 -0.43
C ALA A 318 -16.45 2.85 -1.21
N ASP A 319 -17.49 2.35 -0.53
CA ASP A 319 -18.79 2.05 -1.12
C ASP A 319 -19.68 3.29 -1.24
N THR A 320 -19.65 4.20 -0.25
CA THR A 320 -20.56 5.36 -0.21
C THR A 320 -20.00 6.61 -0.85
N GLU A 321 -18.67 6.80 -0.89
CA GLU A 321 -18.06 8.06 -1.37
C GLU A 321 -17.51 7.92 -2.80
N PRO A 322 -18.11 8.58 -3.80
CA PRO A 322 -17.76 8.39 -5.21
C PRO A 322 -16.29 8.68 -5.55
N GLU A 323 -15.66 9.65 -4.88
CA GLU A 323 -14.26 9.99 -5.14
C GLU A 323 -13.28 8.96 -4.59
N ILE A 324 -13.62 8.32 -3.48
CA ILE A 324 -12.83 7.22 -2.90
C ILE A 324 -12.98 5.98 -3.78
N SER A 325 -14.21 5.68 -4.21
CA SER A 325 -14.51 4.60 -5.16
C SER A 325 -13.75 4.79 -6.48
N LYS A 326 -13.79 5.99 -7.06
CA LYS A 326 -13.01 6.33 -8.27
C LYS A 326 -11.50 6.15 -8.05
N GLY A 327 -10.99 6.58 -6.89
CA GLY A 327 -9.59 6.39 -6.53
C GLY A 327 -9.22 4.91 -6.41
N LEU A 328 -10.13 4.08 -5.91
CA LEU A 328 -9.97 2.63 -5.77
C LEU A 328 -9.88 1.95 -7.15
N ASP A 329 -10.79 2.30 -8.06
CA ASP A 329 -10.81 1.80 -9.43
C ASP A 329 -9.53 2.16 -10.18
N GLU A 330 -9.07 3.41 -10.04
CA GLU A 330 -7.79 3.86 -10.60
C GLU A 330 -6.65 2.99 -10.07
N LEU A 331 -6.52 2.84 -8.74
CA LEU A 331 -5.41 2.10 -8.13
C LEU A 331 -5.41 0.60 -8.49
N ARG A 332 -6.58 0.00 -8.68
CA ARG A 332 -6.75 -1.41 -9.09
C ARG A 332 -6.49 -1.62 -10.58
N SER A 333 -6.62 -0.58 -11.40
CA SER A 333 -6.40 -0.69 -12.85
C SER A 333 -4.98 -1.17 -13.18
N LEU A 334 -4.88 -2.04 -14.19
CA LEU A 334 -3.58 -2.46 -14.75
C LEU A 334 -2.82 -1.26 -15.33
N GLU A 335 -3.55 -0.27 -15.86
CA GLU A 335 -2.99 0.97 -16.35
C GLU A 335 -2.19 1.68 -15.25
N TRP A 336 -2.78 1.93 -14.08
CA TRP A 336 -2.08 2.56 -12.97
C TRP A 336 -0.90 1.72 -12.47
N LYS A 337 -1.12 0.41 -12.28
CA LYS A 337 -0.11 -0.49 -11.72
C LYS A 337 1.12 -0.62 -12.60
N TYR A 338 0.97 -0.72 -13.92
CA TYR A 338 2.08 -1.09 -14.81
C TYR A 338 2.49 -0.01 -15.82
N THR A 339 1.55 0.79 -16.33
CA THR A 339 1.88 1.77 -17.40
C THR A 339 2.53 3.04 -16.88
N GLN A 340 2.51 3.23 -15.57
CA GLN A 340 3.25 4.28 -14.87
C GLN A 340 4.77 4.00 -14.75
N THR A 341 5.22 2.84 -15.24
CA THR A 341 6.62 2.42 -15.20
C THR A 341 7.47 3.29 -16.14
N PRO A 342 8.53 3.95 -15.62
CA PRO A 342 9.48 4.67 -16.46
C PRO A 342 10.16 3.76 -17.48
N GLN A 343 10.79 4.36 -18.49
CA GLN A 343 11.47 3.58 -19.52
C GLN A 343 12.54 2.65 -18.93
N PHE A 344 12.59 1.42 -19.42
CA PHE A 344 13.62 0.45 -19.07
C PHE A 344 13.94 -0.48 -20.24
N THR A 345 15.04 -1.19 -20.11
CA THR A 345 15.48 -2.22 -21.03
C THR A 345 15.66 -3.54 -20.27
N PHE A 346 15.21 -4.63 -20.87
CA PHE A 346 15.52 -6.00 -20.47
C PHE A 346 16.44 -6.60 -21.53
N SER A 347 17.59 -7.13 -21.14
CA SER A 347 18.54 -7.75 -22.07
C SER A 347 19.24 -8.97 -21.47
N THR A 348 19.34 -10.05 -22.24
CA THR A 348 20.08 -11.28 -21.89
C THR A 348 21.56 -11.22 -22.25
N HIS A 349 22.02 -10.12 -22.83
CA HIS A 349 23.42 -9.88 -23.15
C HIS A 349 23.81 -8.43 -22.81
N PRO A 350 25.11 -8.14 -22.61
CA PRO A 350 25.60 -6.78 -22.47
C PRO A 350 25.22 -5.93 -23.69
N ILE A 351 24.89 -4.67 -23.44
CA ILE A 351 24.60 -3.66 -24.48
C ILE A 351 25.44 -2.42 -24.21
N GLU A 352 25.60 -1.54 -25.20
CA GLU A 352 26.41 -0.32 -25.07
C GLU A 352 26.03 0.53 -23.83
N ASP A 353 24.73 0.74 -23.62
CA ASP A 353 24.19 1.51 -22.49
C ASP A 353 24.24 0.77 -21.13
N ASP A 354 24.56 -0.53 -21.14
CA ASP A 354 24.65 -1.37 -19.95
C ASP A 354 25.60 -2.58 -20.18
N PRO A 355 26.92 -2.36 -20.00
CA PRO A 355 27.95 -3.34 -20.31
C PRO A 355 28.08 -4.46 -19.26
N ARG A 356 27.22 -4.49 -18.23
CA ARG A 356 27.28 -5.53 -17.18
C ARG A 356 27.12 -6.92 -17.80
N GLU A 357 27.92 -7.87 -17.35
CA GLU A 357 27.73 -9.28 -17.71
C GLU A 357 26.37 -9.80 -17.24
N ARG A 358 25.78 -10.71 -18.02
CA ARG A 358 24.46 -11.30 -17.74
C ARG A 358 24.62 -12.72 -17.23
N PRO A 359 23.73 -13.20 -16.34
CA PRO A 359 23.74 -14.60 -15.97
C PRO A 359 23.51 -15.50 -17.20
N ALA A 360 24.11 -16.68 -17.18
CA ALA A 360 23.96 -17.66 -18.25
C ALA A 360 22.48 -18.04 -18.44
N LEU A 361 22.08 -18.21 -19.70
CA LEU A 361 20.77 -18.72 -20.06
C LEU A 361 20.66 -20.22 -19.72
N PRO A 362 19.43 -20.75 -19.53
CA PRO A 362 19.20 -22.18 -19.39
C PRO A 362 19.87 -22.97 -20.51
N SER A 363 20.47 -24.12 -20.17
CA SER A 363 21.13 -25.00 -21.15
C SER A 363 20.17 -25.62 -22.17
N SER A 364 18.86 -25.53 -21.92
CA SER A 364 17.81 -25.91 -22.88
C SER A 364 17.67 -24.92 -24.04
N LEU A 365 18.23 -23.71 -23.92
CA LEU A 365 18.23 -22.71 -24.99
C LEU A 365 19.54 -22.72 -25.77
N PRO A 366 19.52 -22.47 -27.10
CA PRO A 366 20.73 -22.27 -27.88
C PRO A 366 21.62 -21.16 -27.28
N PRO A 367 22.96 -21.33 -27.22
CA PRO A 367 23.88 -20.30 -26.70
C PRO A 367 23.84 -18.97 -27.48
N SER A 368 23.39 -19.02 -28.74
CA SER A 368 23.13 -17.88 -29.61
C SER A 368 21.85 -17.11 -29.25
N THR A 369 21.05 -17.57 -28.29
CA THR A 369 19.80 -16.91 -27.89
C THR A 369 20.07 -15.50 -27.38
N ARG A 370 19.37 -14.52 -27.95
CA ARG A 370 19.41 -13.12 -27.54
C ARG A 370 17.99 -12.62 -27.38
N VAL A 371 17.73 -11.98 -26.24
CA VAL A 371 16.47 -11.30 -25.95
C VAL A 371 16.80 -9.88 -25.53
N PHE A 372 16.26 -8.92 -26.26
CA PHE A 372 16.29 -7.52 -25.92
C PHE A 372 14.88 -6.95 -26.02
N LEU A 373 14.45 -6.21 -25.00
CA LEU A 373 13.20 -5.47 -24.97
C LEU A 373 13.49 -4.06 -24.44
N ARG A 374 13.00 -3.03 -25.14
CA ARG A 374 12.91 -1.67 -24.60
C ARG A 374 11.44 -1.34 -24.37
N CYS A 375 11.13 -0.94 -23.16
CA CYS A 375 9.76 -0.66 -22.75
C CYS A 375 9.62 0.79 -22.27
N LYS A 376 8.50 1.43 -22.59
CA LYS A 376 8.14 2.78 -22.11
C LYS A 376 6.64 2.83 -21.82
N HIS A 377 6.27 3.34 -20.64
CA HIS A 377 4.89 3.37 -20.16
C HIS A 377 4.19 2.00 -20.24
N GLY A 378 4.92 0.96 -19.84
CA GLY A 378 4.48 -0.43 -19.89
C GLY A 378 4.34 -1.05 -21.28
N ALA A 379 4.55 -0.32 -22.38
CA ALA A 379 4.51 -0.83 -23.74
C ALA A 379 5.91 -1.19 -24.25
N ILE A 380 6.01 -2.24 -25.06
CA ILE A 380 7.24 -2.57 -25.81
C ILE A 380 7.34 -1.60 -26.98
N ILE A 381 8.45 -0.87 -27.08
CA ILE A 381 8.70 0.09 -28.18
C ILE A 381 9.80 -0.39 -29.13
N GLU A 382 10.60 -1.35 -28.70
CA GLU A 382 11.67 -1.97 -29.47
C GLU A 382 11.93 -3.37 -28.91
N SER A 383 12.20 -4.34 -29.78
CA SER A 383 12.57 -5.69 -29.36
C SER A 383 13.46 -6.37 -30.39
N HIS A 384 14.46 -7.09 -29.92
CA HIS A 384 15.30 -7.97 -30.74
C HIS A 384 15.35 -9.33 -30.07
N ILE A 385 14.63 -10.31 -30.61
CA ILE A 385 14.56 -11.67 -30.09
C ILE A 385 14.98 -12.65 -31.17
N SER A 386 16.02 -13.42 -30.92
CA SER A 386 16.54 -14.42 -31.84
C SER A 386 17.16 -15.59 -31.10
N THR A 387 17.25 -16.72 -31.79
CA THR A 387 17.88 -17.96 -31.30
C THR A 387 18.97 -18.48 -32.23
N SER A 388 19.02 -17.99 -33.47
CA SER A 388 20.03 -18.41 -34.46
C SER A 388 21.40 -17.81 -34.20
N SER A 389 22.46 -18.58 -34.49
CA SER A 389 23.83 -18.08 -34.55
C SER A 389 24.17 -17.39 -35.88
N ASP A 390 23.36 -17.63 -36.93
CA ASP A 390 23.51 -16.96 -38.21
C ASP A 390 22.95 -15.53 -38.13
N PRO A 391 23.76 -14.48 -38.41
CA PRO A 391 23.32 -13.09 -38.28
C PRO A 391 22.12 -12.71 -39.16
N SER A 392 22.03 -13.26 -40.37
CA SER A 392 20.92 -12.98 -41.29
C SER A 392 19.62 -13.56 -40.74
N VAL A 393 19.65 -14.84 -40.37
CA VAL A 393 18.50 -15.53 -39.79
C VAL A 393 18.09 -14.89 -38.46
N ALA A 394 19.06 -14.52 -37.62
CA ALA A 394 18.79 -13.85 -36.35
C ALA A 394 18.11 -12.48 -36.55
N SER A 395 18.55 -11.70 -37.54
CA SER A 395 17.93 -10.42 -37.89
C SER A 395 16.50 -10.60 -38.39
N GLU A 396 16.24 -11.61 -39.21
CA GLU A 396 14.89 -11.92 -39.68
C GLU A 396 13.96 -12.40 -38.55
N GLN A 397 14.46 -13.28 -37.66
CA GLN A 397 13.73 -13.71 -36.46
C GLN A 397 13.35 -12.50 -35.60
N ALA A 398 14.31 -11.61 -35.33
CA ALA A 398 14.08 -10.42 -34.54
C ALA A 398 13.02 -9.50 -35.16
N ALA A 399 13.08 -9.27 -36.48
CA ALA A 399 12.11 -8.45 -37.20
C ALA A 399 10.68 -9.03 -37.12
N ARG A 400 10.52 -10.34 -37.39
CA ARG A 400 9.21 -11.02 -37.31
C ARG A 400 8.61 -11.00 -35.91
N VAL A 401 9.43 -11.20 -34.88
CA VAL A 401 8.96 -11.12 -33.48
C VAL A 401 8.58 -9.69 -33.11
N HIS A 402 9.41 -8.71 -33.50
CA HIS A 402 9.16 -7.31 -33.21
C HIS A 402 7.83 -6.81 -33.80
N GLU A 403 7.53 -7.16 -35.06
CA GLU A 403 6.27 -6.81 -35.72
C GLU A 403 5.03 -7.15 -34.89
N VAL A 404 5.09 -8.26 -34.13
CA VAL A 404 3.95 -8.77 -33.37
C VAL A 404 3.88 -8.26 -31.95
N ILE A 405 5.01 -7.94 -31.32
CA ILE A 405 5.04 -7.49 -29.92
C ILE A 405 5.18 -5.98 -29.76
N ASN A 406 5.53 -5.26 -30.83
CA ASN A 406 5.64 -3.81 -30.81
C ASN A 406 4.29 -3.17 -30.41
N GLY A 407 4.35 -2.18 -29.52
CA GLY A 407 3.19 -1.49 -28.97
C GLY A 407 2.39 -2.26 -27.91
N ARG A 408 2.54 -3.58 -27.80
CA ARG A 408 1.83 -4.39 -26.80
C ARG A 408 2.29 -4.04 -25.38
N LYS A 409 1.37 -4.11 -24.42
CA LYS A 409 1.69 -3.88 -23.02
C LYS A 409 2.34 -5.13 -22.42
N LEU A 410 3.50 -4.95 -21.79
CA LEU A 410 4.31 -6.06 -21.27
C LEU A 410 3.56 -6.90 -20.22
N HIS A 411 2.74 -6.24 -19.38
CA HIS A 411 1.96 -6.91 -18.34
C HIS A 411 0.77 -7.71 -18.89
N GLU A 412 0.36 -7.51 -20.13
CA GLU A 412 -0.70 -8.29 -20.79
C GLU A 412 -0.15 -9.56 -21.45
N LEU A 413 1.16 -9.64 -21.65
CA LEU A 413 1.82 -10.82 -22.23
C LEU A 413 2.00 -11.90 -21.17
N GLN A 414 0.98 -12.75 -20.98
CA GLN A 414 1.11 -13.98 -20.18
C GLN A 414 1.82 -15.08 -21.01
N LEU A 415 2.15 -16.20 -20.37
CA LEU A 415 2.89 -17.30 -20.99
C LEU A 415 2.27 -17.78 -22.34
N PRO A 416 0.93 -17.94 -22.49
CA PRO A 416 0.34 -18.28 -23.78
C PRO A 416 0.60 -17.24 -24.87
N GLN A 417 0.47 -15.94 -24.55
CA GLN A 417 0.71 -14.86 -25.49
C GLN A 417 2.18 -14.76 -25.88
N TRP A 418 3.11 -15.06 -24.97
CA TRP A 418 4.54 -15.16 -25.29
C TRP A 418 4.81 -16.34 -26.21
N ARG A 419 4.23 -17.51 -25.94
CA ARG A 419 4.37 -18.68 -26.83
C ARG A 419 3.85 -18.36 -28.22
N GLU A 420 2.66 -17.81 -28.33
CA GLU A 420 2.04 -17.40 -29.58
C GLU A 420 2.89 -16.36 -30.33
N ALA A 421 3.43 -15.37 -29.63
CA ALA A 421 4.26 -14.31 -30.22
C ALA A 421 5.64 -14.79 -30.68
N LEU A 422 6.10 -15.95 -30.22
CA LEU A 422 7.38 -16.55 -30.60
C LEU A 422 7.22 -17.69 -31.61
N HIS A 423 6.08 -18.40 -31.56
CA HIS A 423 5.74 -19.52 -32.45
C HIS A 423 5.84 -19.10 -33.92
N ASP A 424 6.34 -20.00 -34.76
CA ASP A 424 6.65 -19.84 -36.19
C ASP A 424 7.64 -18.72 -36.58
N ARG A 425 7.91 -17.76 -35.68
CA ARG A 425 8.78 -16.61 -35.95
C ARG A 425 10.25 -16.93 -35.69
N LEU A 426 10.50 -17.90 -34.81
CA LEU A 426 11.84 -18.44 -34.55
C LEU A 426 12.23 -19.59 -35.52
N GLY A 427 11.33 -20.02 -36.41
CA GLY A 427 11.58 -21.04 -37.43
C GLY A 427 10.80 -22.35 -37.22
N PRO A 428 10.75 -23.24 -38.24
CA PRO A 428 9.84 -24.39 -38.29
C PRO A 428 10.13 -25.49 -37.25
N ASP A 429 11.39 -25.70 -36.85
CA ASP A 429 11.79 -26.75 -35.90
C ASP A 429 11.98 -26.22 -34.46
N SER A 430 11.36 -25.09 -34.12
CA SER A 430 11.64 -24.34 -32.89
C SER A 430 10.61 -24.50 -31.77
N VAL A 431 9.72 -25.50 -31.82
CA VAL A 431 8.62 -25.65 -30.84
C VAL A 431 9.14 -25.76 -29.40
N ASP A 432 10.13 -26.63 -29.17
CA ASP A 432 10.75 -26.78 -27.85
C ASP A 432 11.50 -25.52 -27.43
N THR A 433 12.27 -24.92 -28.34
CA THR A 433 12.99 -23.66 -28.08
C THR A 433 12.03 -22.53 -27.74
N THR A 434 10.89 -22.44 -28.42
CA THR A 434 9.82 -21.46 -28.18
C THR A 434 9.21 -21.65 -26.79
N ARG A 435 8.90 -22.91 -26.43
CA ARG A 435 8.38 -23.24 -25.11
C ARG A 435 9.37 -22.87 -24.01
N GLU A 436 10.62 -23.26 -24.13
CA GLU A 436 11.68 -22.95 -23.16
C GLU A 436 11.93 -21.44 -23.06
N LEU A 437 11.98 -20.72 -24.19
CA LEU A 437 12.23 -19.29 -24.21
C LEU A 437 11.06 -18.51 -23.59
N SER A 438 9.82 -18.87 -23.93
CA SER A 438 8.63 -18.28 -23.32
C SER A 438 8.59 -18.53 -21.80
N SER A 439 8.97 -19.73 -21.35
CA SER A 439 9.05 -20.05 -19.92
C SER A 439 10.16 -19.26 -19.24
N PHE A 440 11.33 -19.11 -19.86
CA PHE A 440 12.40 -18.26 -19.35
C PHE A 440 11.92 -16.81 -19.20
N ILE A 441 11.36 -16.20 -20.24
CA ILE A 441 10.84 -14.82 -20.20
C ILE A 441 9.75 -14.69 -19.13
N GLY A 442 8.81 -15.64 -19.07
CA GLY A 442 7.75 -15.70 -18.07
C GLY A 442 8.30 -15.75 -16.65
N SER A 443 9.33 -16.57 -16.40
CA SER A 443 9.97 -16.70 -15.08
C SER A 443 10.65 -15.42 -14.59
N LYS A 444 11.09 -14.56 -15.53
CA LYS A 444 11.76 -13.29 -15.24
C LYS A 444 10.78 -12.15 -15.08
N LEU A 445 9.79 -12.06 -15.98
CA LEU A 445 8.81 -10.98 -15.99
C LEU A 445 7.55 -11.28 -15.16
N GLY A 446 7.51 -12.46 -14.55
CA GLY A 446 6.45 -12.96 -13.71
C GLY A 446 5.15 -13.17 -14.47
N CYS A 447 5.19 -13.76 -15.66
CA CYS A 447 4.04 -13.95 -16.54
C CYS A 447 3.63 -15.44 -16.66
N GLU A 448 3.97 -16.25 -15.65
CA GLU A 448 3.69 -17.69 -15.60
C GLU A 448 2.28 -18.02 -15.09
#